data_AF-A0A917U6L9-F1
#
_entry.id   AF-A0A917U6L9-F1
#
_cell.length_a   1.000
_cell.length_b   1.000
_cell.length_c   1.000
_cell.angle_alpha   90.00
_cell.angle_beta   90.00
_cell.angle_gamma   90.00
#
_symmetry.space_group_name_H-M   'P 1'
#
loop_
_entity.id
_entity.type
_entity.pdbx_description
1 polymer ?
#
loop_
_entity_poly.entity_id
_entity_poly.type
_entity_poly.pdbx_seq_one_letter_code
_entity_poly.pdbx_strand_id
1 'polypeptide(L)'
;MPQSKIRDRLAGGWRLTGYEVTVGGKTEHPLGDDPRGAILYTPDGYMAAQLAGPGPYADDGEPDAYYIAYSGPYDVDEDSETVAHHVQVSVIPSWLGTTQIRQVRFHGPDGLTLSVSERRRGGVMSTTSISWVRQPPR
;
A
#
# COMPACT_ATOMS: atom_id res chain seq x y z
N MET A 1 3.65 -4.28 28.64
CA MET A 1 4.45 -4.96 27.59
C MET A 1 5.09 -3.85 26.77
N PRO A 2 6.38 -3.91 26.40
CA PRO A 2 6.91 -2.91 25.48
C PRO A 2 6.13 -3.03 24.18
N GLN A 3 5.57 -1.92 23.73
CA GLN A 3 4.87 -1.81 22.46
C GLN A 3 5.83 -2.28 21.37
N SER A 4 5.47 -3.34 20.64
CA SER A 4 6.21 -3.73 19.45
C SER A 4 6.19 -2.53 18.51
N LYS A 5 7.38 -2.02 18.17
CA LYS A 5 7.56 -0.89 17.26
C LYS A 5 6.86 -1.20 15.94
N ILE A 6 6.22 -0.21 15.32
CA ILE A 6 5.53 -0.33 14.03
C ILE A 6 6.46 -1.02 13.01
N ARG A 7 7.76 -0.69 13.02
CA ARG A 7 8.76 -1.34 12.16
C ARG A 7 8.82 -2.86 12.35
N ASP A 8 8.87 -3.34 13.59
CA ASP A 8 8.94 -4.77 13.90
C ASP A 8 7.66 -5.49 13.48
N ARG A 9 6.52 -4.81 13.62
CA ARG A 9 5.22 -5.36 13.20
C ARG A 9 5.08 -5.38 11.69
N LEU A 10 5.60 -4.38 10.97
CA LEU A 10 5.55 -4.32 9.50
C LEU A 10 6.41 -5.40 8.85
N ALA A 11 7.54 -5.76 9.46
CA ALA A 11 8.47 -6.73 8.90
C ALA A 11 7.76 -8.04 8.48
N GLY A 12 8.11 -8.52 7.29
CA GLY A 12 7.55 -9.71 6.66
C GLY A 12 6.72 -9.42 5.40
N GLY A 13 6.04 -10.45 4.93
CA GLY A 13 5.20 -10.40 3.73
C GLY A 13 3.73 -10.23 4.07
N TRP A 14 3.06 -9.41 3.29
CA TRP A 14 1.62 -9.15 3.38
C TRP A 14 0.97 -9.34 2.02
N ARG A 15 -0.23 -9.91 2.00
CA ARG A 15 -1.04 -10.12 0.81
C ARG A 15 -2.13 -9.05 0.73
N LEU A 16 -2.32 -8.49 -0.45
CA LEU A 16 -3.36 -7.51 -0.73
C LEU A 16 -4.75 -8.12 -0.51
N THR A 17 -5.65 -7.36 0.10
CA THR A 17 -7.07 -7.73 0.27
C THR A 17 -8.01 -6.62 -0.18
N GLY A 18 -7.54 -5.39 -0.38
CA GLY A 18 -8.38 -4.31 -0.88
C GLY A 18 -7.58 -3.06 -1.25
N TYR A 19 -8.09 -2.30 -2.22
CA TYR A 19 -7.63 -0.95 -2.55
C TYR A 19 -8.87 -0.09 -2.81
N GLU A 20 -9.09 0.89 -1.95
CA GLU A 20 -10.21 1.81 -1.97
C GLU A 20 -9.75 3.25 -2.10
N VAL A 21 -10.49 4.05 -2.88
CA VAL A 21 -10.33 5.50 -2.95
C VAL A 21 -11.68 6.13 -2.66
N THR A 22 -11.77 6.86 -1.55
CA THR A 22 -12.97 7.60 -1.17
C THR A 22 -12.78 9.09 -1.46
N VAL A 23 -13.64 9.67 -2.28
CA VAL A 23 -13.64 11.11 -2.61
C VAL A 23 -15.03 11.68 -2.33
N GLY A 24 -15.13 12.67 -1.44
CA GLY A 24 -16.41 13.33 -1.16
C GLY A 24 -17.53 12.36 -0.70
N GLY A 25 -17.16 11.28 -0.03
CA GLY A 25 -18.09 10.26 0.46
C GLY A 25 -18.41 9.13 -0.53
N LYS A 26 -17.94 9.21 -1.78
CA LYS A 26 -18.06 8.12 -2.76
C LYS A 26 -16.78 7.27 -2.75
N THR A 27 -16.92 5.96 -2.56
CA THR A 27 -15.80 5.01 -2.62
C THR A 27 -15.76 4.30 -3.97
N GLU A 28 -14.56 4.16 -4.51
CA GLU A 28 -14.24 3.41 -5.73
C GLU A 28 -13.16 2.37 -5.42
N HIS A 29 -13.13 1.28 -6.19
CA HIS A 29 -12.16 0.19 -6.07
C HIS A 29 -11.28 0.15 -7.33
N PRO A 30 -10.13 0.86 -7.36
CA PRO A 30 -9.34 1.00 -8.58
C PRO A 30 -8.82 -0.31 -9.17
N LEU A 31 -8.72 -1.35 -8.32
CA LEU A 31 -8.29 -2.70 -8.72
C LEU A 31 -9.43 -3.73 -8.66
N GLY A 32 -10.69 -3.28 -8.63
CA GLY A 32 -11.85 -4.14 -8.46
C GLY A 32 -11.96 -4.77 -7.07
N ASP A 33 -12.91 -5.71 -6.94
CA ASP A 33 -13.29 -6.31 -5.65
C ASP A 33 -12.38 -7.47 -5.21
N ASP A 34 -11.64 -8.09 -6.14
CA ASP A 34 -10.68 -9.17 -5.87
C ASP A 34 -9.26 -8.81 -6.35
N PRO A 35 -8.62 -7.80 -5.74
CA PRO A 35 -7.29 -7.38 -6.17
C PRO A 35 -6.23 -8.39 -5.70
N ARG A 36 -5.15 -8.47 -6.47
CA ARG A 36 -4.02 -9.36 -6.19
C ARG A 36 -2.76 -8.55 -5.97
N GLY A 37 -1.93 -8.99 -5.02
CA GLY A 37 -0.72 -8.25 -4.72
C GLY A 37 -0.03 -8.69 -3.45
N ALA A 38 1.16 -8.15 -3.26
CA ALA A 38 1.93 -8.31 -2.05
C ALA A 38 2.72 -7.03 -1.74
N ILE A 39 2.97 -6.82 -0.45
CA ILE A 39 3.97 -5.86 0.03
C ILE A 39 4.90 -6.59 0.99
N LEU A 40 6.20 -6.44 0.74
CA LEU A 40 7.26 -7.02 1.55
C LEU A 40 7.98 -5.89 2.28
N TYR A 41 8.17 -6.05 3.58
CA TYR A 41 9.05 -5.21 4.40
C TYR A 41 10.18 -6.06 4.94
N THR A 42 11.41 -5.71 4.60
CA THR A 42 12.59 -6.46 5.02
C THR A 42 13.21 -5.84 6.29
N PRO A 43 13.83 -6.65 7.18
CA PRO A 43 14.45 -6.13 8.40
C PRO A 43 15.54 -5.08 8.16
N ASP A 44 16.26 -5.17 7.04
CA ASP A 44 17.31 -4.24 6.61
C ASP A 44 16.77 -2.91 6.05
N GLY A 45 15.46 -2.67 6.09
CA GLY A 45 14.86 -1.36 5.85
C GLY A 45 14.44 -1.09 4.41
N TYR A 46 14.18 -2.14 3.63
CA TYR A 46 13.64 -2.03 2.27
C TYR A 46 12.23 -2.55 2.17
N MET A 47 11.51 -2.04 1.18
CA MET A 47 10.17 -2.49 0.87
C MET A 47 9.95 -2.61 -0.63
N ALA A 48 9.02 -3.49 -1.00
CA ALA A 48 8.54 -3.64 -2.37
C ALA A 48 7.03 -3.94 -2.35
N ALA A 49 6.25 -3.18 -3.09
CA ALA A 49 4.82 -3.36 -3.25
C ALA A 49 4.47 -3.68 -4.70
N GLN A 50 3.57 -4.63 -4.89
CA GLN A 50 2.98 -5.00 -6.16
C GLN A 50 1.48 -5.17 -5.97
N LEU A 51 0.67 -4.48 -6.77
CA LEU A 51 -0.78 -4.50 -6.71
C LEU A 51 -1.34 -4.58 -8.13
N ALA A 52 -2.39 -5.36 -8.30
CA ALA A 52 -2.97 -5.64 -9.59
C ALA A 52 -4.47 -5.94 -9.45
N GLY A 53 -5.26 -5.65 -10.48
CA GLY A 53 -6.66 -6.09 -10.54
C GLY A 53 -6.80 -7.62 -10.70
N PRO A 54 -8.02 -8.16 -10.58
CA PRO A 54 -8.28 -9.58 -10.82
C PRO A 54 -7.90 -9.96 -12.25
N GLY A 55 -7.07 -11.00 -12.40
CA GLY A 55 -6.78 -11.61 -13.69
C GLY A 55 -7.82 -12.67 -14.10
N PRO A 56 -7.71 -13.24 -15.31
CA PRO A 56 -6.55 -13.16 -16.21
C PRO A 56 -6.53 -11.87 -17.02
N TYR A 57 -5.34 -11.29 -17.21
CA TYR A 57 -5.06 -10.34 -18.28
C TYR A 57 -5.09 -11.13 -19.60
N ALA A 58 -6.28 -11.36 -20.12
CA ALA A 58 -6.47 -12.05 -21.38
C ALA A 58 -6.13 -11.08 -22.51
N ASP A 59 -5.28 -11.53 -23.41
CA ASP A 59 -4.69 -10.80 -24.53
C ASP A 59 -3.67 -9.72 -24.18
N ASP A 60 -2.57 -9.77 -24.91
CA ASP A 60 -1.38 -8.91 -24.92
C ASP A 60 -1.69 -7.45 -25.34
N GLY A 61 -2.96 -7.02 -25.20
CA GLY A 61 -3.51 -5.80 -25.75
C GLY A 61 -4.68 -5.17 -24.97
N GLU A 62 -5.09 -5.68 -23.81
CA GLU A 62 -6.09 -5.00 -22.95
C GLU A 62 -5.41 -3.96 -22.04
N PRO A 63 -5.65 -2.64 -22.26
CA PRO A 63 -4.95 -1.54 -21.58
C PRO A 63 -5.42 -1.27 -20.14
N ASP A 64 -6.47 -1.95 -19.69
CA ASP A 64 -7.16 -1.65 -18.42
C ASP A 64 -6.67 -2.48 -17.22
N ALA A 65 -5.66 -3.33 -17.42
CA ALA A 65 -4.95 -4.03 -16.37
C ALA A 65 -4.11 -3.06 -15.51
N TYR A 66 -4.74 -2.40 -14.54
CA TYR A 66 -4.04 -1.49 -13.65
C TYR A 66 -3.06 -2.27 -12.75
N TYR A 67 -1.77 -2.16 -13.04
CA TYR A 67 -0.67 -2.75 -12.27
C TYR A 67 0.19 -1.66 -11.65
N ILE A 68 0.38 -1.73 -10.33
CA ILE A 68 1.24 -0.82 -9.57
C ILE A 68 2.38 -1.65 -8.99
N ALA A 69 3.60 -1.29 -9.33
CA ALA A 69 4.79 -1.78 -8.66
C ALA A 69 5.74 -0.65 -8.31
N TYR A 70 6.26 -0.69 -7.09
CA TYR A 70 7.31 0.21 -6.64
C TYR A 70 8.10 -0.38 -5.49
N SER A 71 9.33 0.06 -5.33
CA SER A 71 10.21 -0.38 -4.25
C SER A 71 11.24 0.67 -3.87
N GLY A 72 11.81 0.51 -2.67
CA GLY A 72 12.91 1.31 -2.17
C GLY A 72 13.03 1.22 -0.64
N PRO A 73 13.85 2.06 -0.01
CA PRO A 73 13.97 2.13 1.44
C PRO A 73 12.65 2.56 2.09
N TYR A 74 12.47 2.20 3.36
CA TYR A 74 11.38 2.74 4.16
C TYR A 74 11.83 3.16 5.55
N ASP A 75 11.20 4.21 6.05
CA ASP A 75 11.33 4.69 7.42
C ASP A 75 9.98 4.65 8.12
N VAL A 76 10.00 4.52 9.45
CA VAL A 76 8.82 4.49 10.30
C VAL A 76 8.93 5.61 11.31
N ASP A 77 7.85 6.36 11.44
CA ASP A 77 7.65 7.33 12.51
C ASP A 77 6.58 6.77 13.47
N GLU A 78 7.04 6.41 14.66
CA GLU A 78 6.20 5.81 15.71
C GLU A 78 5.25 6.85 16.34
N ASP A 79 5.62 8.13 16.35
CA ASP A 79 4.83 9.18 16.99
C ASP A 79 3.65 9.58 16.10
N SER A 80 3.86 9.65 14.79
CA SER A 80 2.81 9.96 13.82
C SER A 80 2.09 8.73 13.25
N GLU A 81 2.49 7.53 13.69
CA GLU A 81 2.02 6.24 13.20
C GLU A 81 2.10 6.13 11.67
N THR A 82 3.22 6.56 11.08
CA THR A 82 3.42 6.54 9.63
C THR A 82 4.57 5.65 9.17
N VAL A 83 4.46 5.20 7.92
CA VAL A 83 5.56 4.62 7.15
C VAL A 83 5.80 5.48 5.91
N ALA A 84 7.06 5.80 5.65
CA ALA A 84 7.50 6.55 4.49
C ALA A 84 8.20 5.58 3.51
N HIS A 85 7.66 5.42 2.29
CA HIS A 85 8.33 4.65 1.24
C HIS A 85 9.11 5.60 0.34
N HIS A 86 10.44 5.46 0.30
CA HIS A 86 11.33 6.25 -0.56
C HIS A 86 11.48 5.56 -1.92
N VAL A 87 10.70 6.01 -2.90
CA VAL A 87 10.54 5.29 -4.17
C VAL A 87 11.80 5.42 -5.03
N GLN A 88 12.49 4.30 -5.24
CA GLN A 88 13.68 4.21 -6.11
C GLN A 88 13.39 3.49 -7.43
N VAL A 89 12.43 2.57 -7.43
CA VAL A 89 11.95 1.85 -8.62
C VAL A 89 10.44 1.98 -8.67
N SER A 90 9.86 2.26 -9.84
CA SER A 90 8.42 2.25 -10.03
C SER A 90 8.04 2.11 -11.50
N VAL A 91 6.91 1.46 -11.76
CA VAL A 91 6.23 1.49 -13.08
C VAL A 91 5.45 2.79 -13.30
N ILE A 92 5.24 3.60 -12.26
CA ILE A 92 4.60 4.92 -12.34
C ILE A 92 5.70 5.99 -12.37
N PRO A 93 6.00 6.62 -13.53
CA PRO A 93 7.14 7.51 -13.65
C PRO A 93 7.11 8.71 -12.70
N SER A 94 5.93 9.23 -12.39
CA SER A 94 5.75 10.37 -11.48
C SER A 94 6.06 10.06 -10.02
N TRP A 95 6.22 8.79 -9.65
CA TRP A 95 6.56 8.39 -8.29
C TRP A 95 8.06 8.24 -8.07
N LEU A 96 8.86 8.09 -9.13
CA LEU A 96 10.31 7.93 -9.01
C LEU A 96 10.94 9.12 -8.27
N GLY A 97 11.76 8.83 -7.25
CA GLY A 97 12.42 9.82 -6.42
C GLY A 97 11.49 10.53 -5.41
N THR A 98 10.21 10.15 -5.34
CA THR A 98 9.26 10.71 -4.36
C THR A 98 9.22 9.89 -3.08
N THR A 99 8.66 10.48 -2.02
CA THR A 99 8.34 9.76 -0.79
C THR A 99 6.83 9.59 -0.66
N GLN A 100 6.40 8.34 -0.51
CA GLN A 100 5.00 7.98 -0.31
C GLN A 100 4.77 7.73 1.18
N ILE A 101 4.16 8.71 1.87
CA ILE A 101 3.84 8.59 3.29
C ILE A 101 2.48 7.91 3.44
N ARG A 102 2.38 6.93 4.34
CA ARG A 102 1.15 6.21 4.65
C ARG A 102 0.95 6.15 6.16
N GLN A 103 -0.26 6.44 6.60
CA GLN A 103 -0.76 6.13 7.93
C GLN A 103 -0.87 4.62 8.10
N VAL A 104 -0.37 4.10 9.22
CA VAL A 104 -0.31 2.68 9.52
C VAL A 104 -1.39 2.34 10.54
N ARG A 105 -2.27 1.41 10.19
CA ARG A 105 -3.26 0.89 11.14
C ARG A 105 -3.28 -0.63 11.13
N PHE A 106 -2.98 -1.24 12.27
CA PHE A 106 -3.09 -2.68 12.43
C PHE A 106 -4.46 -3.10 12.95
N HIS A 107 -4.96 -4.22 12.44
CA HIS A 107 -6.20 -4.87 12.88
C HIS A 107 -5.84 -6.26 13.41
N GLY A 108 -5.55 -6.33 14.71
CA GLY A 108 -5.01 -7.54 15.33
C GLY A 108 -3.57 -7.86 14.88
N PRO A 109 -3.15 -9.15 14.92
CA PRO A 109 -1.79 -9.57 14.53
C PRO A 109 -1.57 -9.61 13.01
N ASP A 110 -2.64 -9.85 12.25
CA ASP A 110 -2.56 -10.22 10.84
C ASP A 110 -3.21 -9.21 9.89
N GLY A 111 -3.96 -8.22 10.38
CA GLY A 111 -4.55 -7.19 9.54
C GLY A 111 -3.72 -5.90 9.52
N LEU A 112 -3.58 -5.29 8.34
CA LEU A 112 -2.92 -4.01 8.14
C LEU A 112 -3.69 -3.16 7.13
N THR A 113 -3.86 -1.88 7.43
CA THR A 113 -4.28 -0.85 6.47
C THR A 113 -3.20 0.21 6.37
N LEU A 114 -2.82 0.54 5.14
CA LEU A 114 -1.97 1.68 4.81
C LEU A 114 -2.84 2.72 4.10
N SER A 115 -2.88 3.94 4.61
CA SER A 115 -3.76 4.97 4.03
C SER A 115 -3.09 6.33 3.90
N VAL A 116 -3.67 7.18 3.06
CA VAL A 116 -3.29 8.59 2.96
C VAL A 116 -4.55 9.41 2.73
N SER A 117 -4.68 10.50 3.46
CA SER A 117 -5.78 11.45 3.31
C SER A 117 -5.23 12.78 2.84
N GLU A 118 -5.70 13.24 1.69
CA GLU A 118 -5.24 14.47 1.06
C GLU A 118 -6.44 15.34 0.71
N ARG A 119 -6.24 16.66 0.80
CA ARG A 119 -7.25 17.62 0.37
C ARG A 119 -7.07 17.91 -1.10
N ARG A 120 -8.02 17.50 -1.94
CA ARG A 120 -7.98 17.76 -3.39
C ARG A 120 -8.26 19.24 -3.69
N ARG A 121 -7.92 19.64 -4.92
CA ARG A 121 -8.29 20.94 -5.48
C ARG A 121 -9.81 21.09 -5.42
N GLY A 122 -10.30 22.15 -4.77
CA GLY A 122 -11.73 22.34 -4.47
C GLY A 122 -12.12 21.99 -3.03
N GLY A 123 -11.17 21.58 -2.19
CA GLY A 123 -11.36 21.42 -0.75
C GLY A 123 -11.97 20.08 -0.32
N VAL A 124 -12.34 19.22 -1.27
CA VAL A 124 -12.87 17.87 -1.04
C VAL A 124 -11.76 16.94 -0.53
N MET A 125 -12.02 16.22 0.55
CA MET A 125 -11.10 15.21 1.06
C MET A 125 -11.13 13.95 0.19
N SER A 126 -9.93 13.42 -0.07
CA SER A 126 -9.71 12.13 -0.72
C SER A 126 -8.92 11.25 0.22
N THR A 127 -9.43 10.07 0.51
CA THR A 127 -8.71 9.06 1.29
C THR A 127 -8.45 7.86 0.42
N THR A 128 -7.18 7.47 0.31
CA THR A 128 -6.78 6.20 -0.29
C THR A 128 -6.47 5.23 0.83
N SER A 129 -7.03 4.03 0.80
CA SER A 129 -6.80 2.96 1.77
C SER A 129 -6.43 1.68 1.05
N ILE A 130 -5.37 1.02 1.52
CA ILE A 130 -4.92 -0.27 1.01
C ILE A 130 -4.86 -1.26 2.16
N SER A 131 -5.65 -2.33 2.04
CA SER A 131 -5.83 -3.33 3.08
C SER A 131 -5.04 -4.59 2.76
N TRP A 132 -4.45 -5.16 3.79
CA TRP A 132 -3.52 -6.28 3.69
C TRP A 132 -3.78 -7.29 4.81
N VAL A 133 -3.43 -8.55 4.52
CA VAL A 133 -3.35 -9.62 5.51
C VAL A 133 -1.95 -10.21 5.54
N ARG A 134 -1.43 -10.52 6.72
CA ARG A 134 -0.11 -11.13 6.90
C ARG A 134 -0.04 -12.48 6.17
N GLN A 135 1.06 -12.72 5.48
CA GLN A 135 1.33 -14.03 4.89
C GLN A 135 1.86 -15.00 5.95
N PRO A 136 1.44 -16.28 5.93
CA PRO A 136 1.98 -17.28 6.83
C PRO A 136 3.47 -17.52 6.53
N PRO A 137 4.28 -17.89 7.54
CA PRO A 137 5.63 -18.38 7.31
C PRO A 137 5.59 -19.64 6.42
N ARG A 138 6.63 -19.84 5.62
CA ARG A 138 6.82 -21.05 4.80
C ARG A 138 7.82 -22.00 5.45
#